data_AF-A0A970IPG1-F1
#
_entry.id   AF-A0A970IPG1-F1
#
_cell.length_a   1.000
_cell.length_b   1.000
_cell.length_c   1.000
_cell.angle_alpha   90.00
_cell.angle_beta   90.00
_cell.angle_gamma   90.00
#
_symmetry.space_group_name_H-M   'P 1'
#
loop_
_entity.id
_entity.type
_entity.pdbx_description
1 polymer ?
#
loop_
_entity_poly.entity_id
_entity_poly.type
_entity_poly.pdbx_seq_one_letter_code
_entity_poly.pdbx_strand_id
1 'polypeptide(L)'
;MYQKKRFVKKEGNVLFSSVGGVIINNEIDCPNNKYIKHFLWTSYFHDSKIISTKLKRQSDQLVLLIESIYDIDRDWYKLEGGKKEKLKYIQDNKNQYRYKLYFNECMFFNHEAYGNDNDFIFCYFKESAKLKLIERDTGKKKYHLRIITSSGYMDIIFSEFSIKKVEGKITIKDKKIREYKTQWLENLSNYLEGHL
;
A
#
# COMPACT_ATOMS: atom_id res chain seq x y z
N MET A 1 -34.50 34.16 -11.56
CA MET A 1 -33.13 34.58 -11.21
C MET A 1 -32.56 33.53 -10.26
N TYR A 2 -31.80 32.56 -10.80
CA TYR A 2 -31.34 31.38 -10.05
C TYR A 2 -30.10 31.71 -9.22
N GLN A 3 -30.20 31.67 -7.89
CA GLN A 3 -29.04 31.74 -7.00
C GLN A 3 -28.30 30.39 -7.01
N LYS A 4 -27.08 30.43 -7.52
CA LYS A 4 -26.13 29.31 -7.64
C LYS A 4 -25.55 29.03 -6.24
N LYS A 5 -26.03 27.99 -5.54
CA LYS A 5 -25.37 27.49 -4.32
C LYS A 5 -23.99 26.92 -4.71
N ARG A 6 -22.91 27.64 -4.35
CA ARG A 6 -21.54 27.12 -4.41
C ARG A 6 -21.38 26.07 -3.31
N PHE A 7 -21.26 24.81 -3.71
CA PHE A 7 -20.75 23.75 -2.83
C PHE A 7 -19.24 23.94 -2.69
N VAL A 8 -18.80 24.31 -1.49
CA VAL A 8 -17.38 24.35 -1.14
C VAL A 8 -16.92 22.90 -1.01
N LYS A 9 -16.08 22.47 -1.96
CA LYS A 9 -15.43 21.16 -1.97
C LYS A 9 -14.48 21.13 -0.77
N LYS A 10 -14.71 20.25 0.22
CA LYS A 10 -13.75 20.01 1.31
C LYS A 10 -12.50 19.41 0.68
N GLU A 11 -11.41 20.16 0.71
CA GLU A 11 -10.09 19.71 0.29
C GLU A 11 -9.60 18.60 1.23
N GLY A 12 -9.27 17.45 0.64
CA GLY A 12 -8.70 16.32 1.36
C GLY A 12 -7.25 16.63 1.72
N ASN A 13 -6.99 16.87 3.01
CA ASN A 13 -5.64 16.97 3.55
C ASN A 13 -5.13 15.58 3.96
N VAL A 14 -4.03 15.12 3.37
CA VAL A 14 -3.07 14.23 4.06
C VAL A 14 -1.66 14.51 3.54
N LEU A 15 -0.73 14.83 4.45
CA LEU A 15 0.69 15.08 4.23
C LEU A 15 1.50 14.08 5.07
N PHE A 16 2.41 13.28 4.49
CA PHE A 16 3.49 12.66 5.29
C PHE A 16 4.84 12.64 4.58
N SER A 17 5.86 13.09 5.32
CA SER A 17 7.27 13.06 4.96
C SER A 17 8.00 11.90 5.65
N SER A 18 8.95 11.30 4.94
CA SER A 18 10.23 10.95 5.56
C SER A 18 11.33 10.98 4.51
N VAL A 19 12.29 11.90 4.72
CA VAL A 19 13.68 11.86 4.24
C VAL A 19 13.84 11.46 2.76
N GLY A 20 13.68 12.44 1.86
CA GLY A 20 13.97 12.31 0.42
C GLY A 20 12.88 11.69 -0.45
N GLY A 21 11.72 11.35 0.11
CA GLY A 21 10.66 10.58 -0.57
C GLY A 21 9.62 11.40 -1.34
N VAL A 22 9.23 10.89 -2.51
CA VAL A 22 8.14 11.38 -3.37
C VAL A 22 6.81 11.40 -2.59
N ILE A 23 6.13 12.56 -2.56
CA ILE A 23 4.77 12.68 -2.01
C ILE A 23 3.79 12.11 -3.04
N ILE A 24 3.16 10.99 -2.73
CA ILE A 24 2.09 10.43 -3.56
C ILE A 24 0.79 10.49 -2.79
N ASN A 25 -0.12 11.36 -3.24
CA ASN A 25 -1.42 11.56 -2.63
C ASN A 25 -2.42 10.56 -3.20
N ASN A 26 -3.29 10.01 -2.34
CA ASN A 26 -4.44 9.26 -2.81
C ASN A 26 -5.42 10.23 -3.50
N GLU A 27 -5.84 9.88 -4.70
CA GLU A 27 -6.85 10.62 -5.47
C GLU A 27 -8.28 10.31 -4.98
N ILE A 28 -8.47 9.16 -4.33
CA ILE A 28 -9.72 8.74 -3.68
C ILE A 28 -9.47 8.25 -2.25
N ASP A 29 -10.52 8.23 -1.43
CA ASP A 29 -10.42 7.74 -0.05
C ASP A 29 -9.95 6.27 0.02
N CYS A 30 -8.99 6.03 0.91
CA CYS A 30 -8.54 4.69 1.24
C CYS A 30 -9.70 3.85 1.82
N PRO A 31 -9.87 2.57 1.41
CA PRO A 31 -10.87 1.68 1.97
C PRO A 31 -10.76 1.62 3.50
N ASN A 32 -11.90 1.52 4.19
CA ASN A 32 -11.90 1.30 5.63
C ASN A 32 -11.55 -0.17 5.97
N ASN A 33 -10.31 -0.56 5.69
CA ASN A 33 -9.79 -1.90 5.88
C ASN A 33 -8.45 -1.83 6.61
N LYS A 34 -8.34 -2.48 7.78
CA LYS A 34 -7.12 -2.40 8.59
C LYS A 34 -5.88 -2.95 7.89
N TYR A 35 -6.05 -3.97 7.03
CA TYR A 35 -4.94 -4.58 6.30
C TYR A 35 -4.41 -3.65 5.21
N ILE A 36 -5.28 -2.97 4.46
CA ILE A 36 -4.81 -2.04 3.42
C ILE A 36 -4.14 -0.82 4.06
N LYS A 37 -4.68 -0.32 5.18
CA LYS A 37 -4.07 0.76 5.94
C LYS A 37 -2.70 0.35 6.48
N HIS A 38 -2.58 -0.88 7.01
CA HIS A 38 -1.28 -1.41 7.44
C HIS A 38 -0.29 -1.52 6.27
N PHE A 39 -0.75 -1.99 5.10
CA PHE A 39 0.08 -2.11 3.91
C PHE A 39 0.57 -0.75 3.38
N LEU A 40 -0.29 0.27 3.38
CA LEU A 40 0.03 1.59 2.83
C LEU A 40 0.83 2.47 3.79
N TRP A 41 0.35 2.56 5.04
CA TRP A 41 0.77 3.62 5.97
C TRP A 41 1.77 3.15 7.00
N THR A 42 2.18 1.88 6.93
CA THR A 42 3.37 1.45 7.64
C THR A 42 4.47 1.20 6.63
N SER A 43 5.69 1.62 6.94
CA SER A 43 6.86 1.31 6.11
C SER A 43 7.22 -0.19 6.10
N TYR A 44 6.37 -1.04 6.68
CA TYR A 44 6.62 -2.46 6.89
C TYR A 44 6.80 -3.26 5.58
N PHE A 45 6.10 -2.86 4.52
CA PHE A 45 6.18 -3.51 3.20
C PHE A 45 6.81 -2.61 2.13
N HIS A 46 7.34 -1.44 2.47
CA HIS A 46 7.86 -0.49 1.47
C HIS A 46 9.12 -1.03 0.78
N ASP A 47 9.95 -1.78 1.51
CA ASP A 47 11.14 -2.41 0.95
C ASP A 47 10.87 -3.87 0.52
N SER A 48 9.61 -4.31 0.49
CA SER A 48 9.28 -5.69 0.18
C SER A 48 9.50 -6.04 -1.30
N LYS A 49 9.97 -7.25 -1.54
CA LYS A 49 10.11 -7.80 -2.89
C LYS A 49 8.83 -8.46 -3.38
N ILE A 50 8.43 -8.22 -4.63
CA ILE A 50 7.32 -8.94 -5.26
C ILE A 50 7.88 -10.22 -5.89
N ILE A 51 7.46 -11.37 -5.35
CA ILE A 51 7.96 -12.68 -5.78
C ILE A 51 7.15 -13.24 -6.94
N SER A 52 5.82 -13.07 -6.92
CA SER A 52 4.97 -13.51 -8.03
C SER A 52 3.58 -12.88 -7.98
N THR A 53 2.93 -12.83 -9.15
CA THR A 53 1.54 -12.41 -9.33
C THR A 53 0.72 -13.56 -9.90
N LYS A 54 -0.44 -13.88 -9.32
CA LYS A 54 -1.33 -14.94 -9.81
C LYS A 54 -2.77 -14.44 -9.88
N LEU A 55 -3.35 -14.46 -11.08
CA LEU A 55 -4.77 -14.18 -11.29
C LEU A 55 -5.57 -15.48 -11.33
N LYS A 56 -6.49 -15.66 -10.38
CA LYS A 56 -7.43 -16.78 -10.35
C LYS A 56 -8.74 -16.36 -11.00
N ARG A 57 -8.92 -16.75 -12.26
CA ARG A 57 -10.10 -16.38 -13.08
C ARG A 57 -11.43 -16.92 -12.55
N GLN A 58 -11.45 -18.08 -11.89
CA GLN A 58 -12.68 -18.67 -11.36
C GLN A 58 -13.27 -17.90 -10.17
N SER A 59 -12.44 -17.16 -9.45
CA SER A 59 -12.83 -16.47 -8.21
C SER A 59 -12.59 -14.97 -8.28
N ASP A 60 -12.32 -14.44 -9.48
CA ASP A 60 -11.91 -13.05 -9.73
C ASP A 60 -10.95 -12.53 -8.65
N GLN A 61 -9.89 -13.30 -8.37
CA GLN A 61 -8.96 -13.00 -7.28
C GLN A 61 -7.55 -12.83 -7.83
N LEU A 62 -6.95 -11.67 -7.59
CA LEU A 62 -5.52 -11.46 -7.78
C LEU A 62 -4.79 -11.74 -6.46
N VAL A 63 -3.71 -12.51 -6.53
CA VAL A 63 -2.84 -12.81 -5.40
C VAL A 63 -1.42 -12.35 -5.73
N LEU A 64 -0.90 -11.43 -4.93
CA LEU A 64 0.52 -11.08 -4.94
C LEU A 64 1.22 -11.83 -3.82
N LEU A 65 2.32 -12.51 -4.14
CA LEU A 65 3.25 -13.05 -3.15
C LEU A 65 4.39 -12.05 -2.99
N ILE A 66 4.57 -11.54 -1.78
CA ILE A 66 5.65 -10.62 -1.45
C ILE A 66 6.55 -11.21 -0.35
N GLU A 67 7.79 -10.75 -0.29
CA GLU A 67 8.78 -11.09 0.73
C GLU A 67 9.14 -9.84 1.54
N SER A 68 8.98 -9.90 2.85
CA SER A 68 9.22 -8.79 3.77
C SER A 68 10.70 -8.70 4.11
N ILE A 69 11.38 -7.72 3.51
CA ILE A 69 12.76 -7.37 3.87
C ILE A 69 12.84 -6.92 5.32
N TYR A 70 11.83 -6.20 5.83
CA TYR A 70 11.76 -5.82 7.23
C TYR A 70 11.81 -7.02 8.20
N ASP A 71 11.04 -8.09 7.94
CA ASP A 71 11.09 -9.29 8.79
C ASP A 71 12.43 -10.02 8.66
N ILE A 72 13.02 -10.06 7.46
CA ILE A 72 14.35 -10.64 7.22
C ILE A 72 15.41 -9.88 8.01
N ASP A 73 15.46 -8.56 7.89
CA ASP A 73 16.42 -7.71 8.59
C ASP A 73 16.28 -7.83 10.11
N ARG A 74 15.03 -7.83 10.61
CA ARG A 74 14.77 -7.99 12.05
C ARG A 74 15.35 -9.31 12.59
N ASP A 75 15.22 -10.40 11.85
CA ASP A 75 15.69 -11.70 12.30
C ASP A 75 17.20 -11.89 12.00
N TRP A 76 17.73 -11.27 10.94
CA TRP A 76 19.16 -11.27 10.60
C TRP A 76 20.07 -10.87 11.76
N TYR A 77 19.67 -9.82 12.50
CA TYR A 77 20.42 -9.33 13.66
C TYR A 77 20.33 -10.25 14.89
N LYS A 78 19.37 -11.19 14.92
CA LYS A 78 19.20 -12.16 16.01
C LYS A 78 19.85 -13.51 15.71
N LEU A 79 20.06 -13.83 14.44
CA LEU A 79 20.72 -15.07 14.05
C LEU A 79 22.18 -15.06 14.48
N GLU A 80 22.65 -16.20 14.96
CA GLU A 80 24.06 -16.46 15.25
C GLU A 80 24.78 -17.02 14.02
N GLY A 81 26.11 -17.01 14.04
CA GLY A 81 26.94 -17.54 12.96
C GLY A 81 27.32 -16.51 11.88
N GLY A 82 28.06 -16.99 10.88
CA GLY A 82 28.58 -16.19 9.78
C GLY A 82 27.52 -15.85 8.73
N LYS A 83 27.92 -15.02 7.76
CA LYS A 83 27.03 -14.56 6.68
C LYS A 83 26.41 -15.72 5.89
N LYS A 84 27.19 -16.77 5.62
CA LYS A 84 26.73 -17.94 4.83
C LYS A 84 25.66 -18.73 5.57
N GLU A 85 25.85 -18.95 6.86
CA GLU A 85 24.92 -19.67 7.75
C GLU A 85 23.61 -18.90 7.87
N LYS A 86 23.68 -17.58 8.08
CA LYS A 86 22.49 -16.72 8.14
C LYS A 86 21.70 -16.72 6.83
N LEU A 87 22.38 -16.57 5.69
CA LEU A 87 21.72 -16.60 4.38
C LEU A 87 21.04 -17.95 4.12
N LYS A 88 21.71 -19.06 4.47
CA LYS A 88 21.14 -20.40 4.37
C LYS A 88 19.88 -20.52 5.23
N TYR A 89 19.93 -20.05 6.48
CA TYR A 89 18.75 -20.04 7.36
C TYR A 89 17.58 -19.26 6.76
N ILE A 90 17.81 -18.04 6.27
CA ILE A 90 16.76 -17.22 5.64
C ILE A 90 16.16 -17.94 4.43
N GLN A 91 16.99 -18.55 3.58
CA GLN A 91 16.55 -19.28 2.39
C GLN A 91 15.73 -20.53 2.74
N ASP A 92 16.19 -21.31 3.72
CA ASP A 92 15.52 -22.53 4.18
C ASP A 92 14.18 -22.20 4.87
N ASN A 93 14.07 -21.02 5.51
CA ASN A 93 12.88 -20.54 6.23
C ASN A 93 12.09 -19.45 5.48
N LYS A 94 12.27 -19.31 4.16
CA LYS A 94 11.70 -18.21 3.35
C LYS A 94 10.20 -17.96 3.54
N ASN A 95 9.42 -19.01 3.82
CA ASN A 95 7.97 -18.89 4.02
C ASN A 95 7.59 -18.07 5.27
N GLN A 96 8.47 -18.00 6.27
CA GLN A 96 8.29 -17.14 7.45
C GLN A 96 8.44 -15.65 7.12
N TYR A 97 9.00 -15.32 5.96
CA TYR A 97 9.19 -13.94 5.50
C TYR A 97 8.19 -13.54 4.40
N ARG A 98 7.31 -14.46 4.00
CA ARG A 98 6.43 -14.26 2.84
C ARG A 98 4.98 -13.99 3.22
N TYR A 99 4.36 -13.13 2.42
CA TYR A 99 2.98 -12.70 2.60
C TYR A 99 2.23 -12.80 1.28
N LYS A 100 0.96 -13.22 1.36
CA LYS A 100 0.01 -13.19 0.26
C LYS A 100 -0.93 -12.00 0.45
N LEU A 101 -0.91 -11.08 -0.52
CA LEU A 101 -1.88 -10.00 -0.65
C LEU A 101 -2.99 -10.49 -1.56
N TYR A 102 -4.22 -10.49 -1.06
CA TYR A 102 -5.40 -10.93 -1.79
C TYR A 102 -6.25 -9.73 -2.17
N PHE A 103 -6.50 -9.57 -3.46
CA PHE A 103 -7.43 -8.60 -4.03
C PHE A 103 -8.63 -9.38 -4.56
N ASN A 104 -9.73 -9.38 -3.81
CA ASN A 104 -10.94 -10.11 -4.16
C ASN A 104 -11.87 -9.26 -5.05
N GLU A 105 -12.63 -9.93 -5.91
CA GLU A 105 -13.46 -9.32 -6.95
C GLU A 105 -12.64 -8.33 -7.81
N CYS A 106 -11.46 -8.78 -8.23
CA CYS A 106 -10.54 -8.07 -9.08
C CYS A 106 -11.09 -7.96 -10.51
N MET A 107 -11.56 -6.77 -10.87
CA MET A 107 -12.19 -6.47 -12.17
C MET A 107 -11.18 -5.99 -13.23
N PHE A 108 -10.00 -5.59 -12.79
CA PHE A 108 -8.93 -5.12 -13.67
C PHE A 108 -7.57 -5.38 -13.03
N PHE A 109 -6.65 -5.90 -13.84
CA PHE A 109 -5.25 -6.03 -13.49
C PHE A 109 -4.40 -5.67 -14.71
N ASN A 110 -3.50 -4.71 -14.55
CA ASN A 110 -2.47 -4.40 -15.53
C ASN A 110 -1.11 -4.38 -14.82
N HIS A 111 -0.09 -4.89 -15.50
CA HIS A 111 1.28 -4.86 -15.02
C HIS A 111 2.18 -4.35 -16.15
N GLU A 112 2.79 -3.20 -15.92
CA GLU A 112 3.73 -2.58 -16.84
C GLU A 112 5.11 -2.59 -16.18
N ALA A 113 6.08 -3.23 -16.83
CA ALA A 113 7.45 -3.38 -16.33
C ALA A 113 8.46 -2.97 -17.40
N TYR A 114 9.52 -2.28 -16.98
CA TYR A 114 10.57 -1.69 -17.81
C TYR A 114 11.96 -2.29 -17.53
N GLY A 115 12.07 -3.37 -16.74
CA GLY A 115 13.35 -4.00 -16.44
C GLY A 115 13.30 -5.01 -15.28
N ASN A 116 14.46 -5.51 -14.87
CA ASN A 116 14.65 -6.47 -13.77
C ASN A 116 15.45 -5.83 -12.64
N ASP A 117 14.85 -5.04 -11.74
CA ASP A 117 15.58 -4.49 -10.58
C ASP A 117 14.71 -4.34 -9.34
N ASN A 118 15.40 -4.30 -8.19
CA ASN A 118 14.90 -4.38 -6.81
C ASN A 118 13.58 -3.64 -6.57
N ASP A 119 12.57 -4.34 -6.04
CA ASP A 119 11.26 -3.74 -5.78
C ASP A 119 11.31 -2.94 -4.47
N PHE A 120 11.23 -1.62 -4.58
CA PHE A 120 10.49 -0.86 -3.59
C PHE A 120 9.01 -0.96 -3.94
N ILE A 121 8.13 -0.93 -2.94
CA ILE A 121 6.68 -0.94 -3.11
C ILE A 121 6.15 0.38 -2.57
N PHE A 122 5.76 1.27 -3.48
CA PHE A 122 4.94 2.43 -3.16
C PHE A 122 3.55 2.25 -3.71
N CYS A 123 2.55 2.79 -3.02
CA CYS A 123 1.16 2.51 -3.35
C CYS A 123 0.29 3.75 -3.14
N TYR A 124 -0.67 3.96 -4.04
CA TYR A 124 -1.69 4.99 -3.87
C TYR A 124 -2.99 4.62 -4.58
N PHE A 125 -4.09 5.25 -4.16
CA PHE A 125 -5.38 5.08 -4.80
C PHE A 125 -5.62 6.11 -5.89
N LYS A 126 -6.11 5.65 -7.04
CA LYS A 126 -6.27 6.45 -8.27
C LYS A 126 -7.74 6.65 -8.65
N GLU A 127 -8.13 7.86 -9.02
CA GLU A 127 -9.46 8.18 -9.56
C GLU A 127 -9.49 8.00 -11.09
N SER A 128 -9.27 6.78 -11.57
CA SER A 128 -9.17 6.53 -13.01
C SER A 128 -10.54 6.49 -13.74
N ALA A 129 -10.55 6.81 -15.04
CA ALA A 129 -11.72 6.60 -15.90
C ALA A 129 -12.18 5.12 -15.93
N LYS A 130 -11.24 4.16 -15.87
CA LYS A 130 -11.54 2.73 -15.83
C LYS A 130 -12.29 2.34 -14.54
N LEU A 131 -11.92 2.91 -13.41
CA LEU A 131 -12.63 2.75 -12.13
C LEU A 131 -14.07 3.24 -12.26
N LYS A 132 -14.27 4.48 -12.75
CA LYS A 132 -15.61 5.07 -12.93
C LYS A 132 -16.50 4.22 -13.85
N LEU A 133 -15.92 3.69 -14.92
CA LEU A 133 -16.62 2.77 -15.84
C LEU A 133 -17.07 1.50 -15.12
N ILE A 134 -16.17 0.82 -14.40
CA ILE A 134 -16.48 -0.42 -13.68
C ILE A 134 -17.52 -0.19 -12.58
N GLU A 135 -17.41 0.90 -11.80
CA GLU A 135 -18.39 1.21 -10.75
C GLU A 135 -19.77 1.49 -11.34
N ARG A 136 -19.84 2.21 -12.46
CA ARG A 136 -21.09 2.45 -13.19
C ARG A 136 -21.71 1.14 -13.70
N ASP A 137 -20.89 0.27 -14.31
CA ASP A 137 -21.38 -0.95 -14.96
C ASP A 137 -21.77 -2.02 -13.92
N THR A 138 -21.12 -2.04 -12.74
CA THR A 138 -21.42 -3.02 -11.67
C THR A 138 -22.39 -2.51 -10.61
N GLY A 139 -22.58 -1.20 -10.49
CA GLY A 139 -23.34 -0.57 -9.40
C GLY A 139 -22.72 -0.74 -8.01
N LYS A 140 -21.48 -1.23 -7.92
CA LYS A 140 -20.77 -1.51 -6.66
C LYS A 140 -19.55 -0.60 -6.53
N LYS A 141 -19.27 -0.17 -5.29
CA LYS A 141 -18.04 0.58 -4.97
C LYS A 141 -16.81 -0.32 -5.18
N LYS A 142 -15.79 0.19 -5.86
CA LYS A 142 -14.51 -0.48 -6.11
C LYS A 142 -13.37 0.47 -5.76
N TYR A 143 -12.15 -0.06 -5.75
CA TYR A 143 -10.96 0.73 -5.47
C TYR A 143 -9.90 0.44 -6.52
N HIS A 144 -9.25 1.49 -7.03
CA HIS A 144 -8.12 1.35 -7.91
C HIS A 144 -6.83 1.65 -7.14
N LEU A 145 -6.08 0.60 -6.82
CA LEU A 145 -4.76 0.71 -6.24
C LEU A 145 -3.71 0.64 -7.35
N ARG A 146 -2.85 1.67 -7.41
CA ARG A 146 -1.60 1.60 -8.17
C ARG A 146 -0.47 1.23 -7.21
N ILE A 147 0.27 0.20 -7.56
CA ILE A 147 1.53 -0.18 -6.92
C ILE A 147 2.66 0.25 -7.85
N ILE A 148 3.52 1.15 -7.42
CA ILE A 148 4.72 1.58 -8.13
C ILE A 148 5.90 0.75 -7.63
N THR A 149 6.66 0.19 -8.57
CA THR A 149 7.94 -0.47 -8.32
C THR A 149 9.07 0.34 -8.97
N SER A 150 10.32 -0.02 -8.67
CA SER A 150 11.49 0.56 -9.35
C SER A 150 11.47 0.38 -10.86
N SER A 151 10.79 -0.67 -11.31
CA SER A 151 10.76 -1.12 -12.69
C SER A 151 9.45 -0.79 -13.40
N GLY A 152 8.47 -0.15 -12.75
CA GLY A 152 7.20 0.17 -13.39
C GLY A 152 6.04 0.29 -12.42
N TYR A 153 4.87 -0.24 -12.82
CA TYR A 153 3.70 -0.21 -11.96
C TYR A 153 2.70 -1.34 -12.24
N MET A 154 1.89 -1.64 -11.23
CA MET A 154 0.71 -2.48 -11.34
C MET A 154 -0.53 -1.68 -10.98
N ASP A 155 -1.55 -1.75 -11.84
CA ASP A 155 -2.87 -1.20 -11.60
C ASP A 155 -3.84 -2.33 -11.26
N ILE A 156 -4.54 -2.22 -10.13
CA ILE A 156 -5.45 -3.25 -9.62
C ILE A 156 -6.77 -2.58 -9.24
N ILE A 157 -7.89 -3.04 -9.83
CA ILE A 157 -9.24 -2.61 -9.43
C ILE A 157 -9.97 -3.77 -8.73
N PHE A 158 -10.33 -3.59 -7.47
CA PHE A 158 -10.86 -4.65 -6.60
C PHE A 158 -11.95 -4.14 -5.65
N SER A 159 -12.70 -5.05 -5.01
CA SER A 159 -13.66 -4.71 -3.94
C SER A 159 -13.05 -4.85 -2.55
N GLU A 160 -12.37 -5.98 -2.31
CA GLU A 160 -11.91 -6.34 -0.97
C GLU A 160 -10.43 -6.68 -0.97
N PHE A 161 -9.80 -6.42 0.17
CA PHE A 161 -8.38 -6.65 0.39
C PHE A 161 -8.14 -7.44 1.67
N SER A 162 -7.23 -8.41 1.62
CA SER A 162 -6.73 -9.08 2.82
C SER A 162 -5.27 -9.47 2.68
N ILE A 163 -4.59 -9.67 3.81
CA ILE A 163 -3.20 -10.14 3.86
C ILE A 163 -3.15 -11.41 4.71
N LYS A 164 -2.42 -12.42 4.23
CA LYS A 164 -2.06 -13.57 5.05
C LYS A 164 -0.57 -13.82 4.98
N LYS A 165 0.04 -14.09 6.12
CA LYS A 165 1.40 -14.61 6.17
C LYS A 165 1.41 -16.05 5.65
N VAL A 166 2.43 -16.46 4.92
CA VAL A 166 2.53 -17.84 4.40
C VAL A 166 2.73 -18.81 5.55
N GLU A 167 3.56 -18.44 6.53
CA GLU A 167 3.78 -19.21 7.75
C GLU A 167 3.76 -18.29 8.98
N GLY A 168 3.04 -18.69 10.02
CA GLY A 168 2.87 -17.91 11.25
C GLY A 168 1.73 -16.88 11.17
N LYS A 169 1.77 -15.87 12.05
CA LYS A 169 0.73 -14.84 12.18
C LYS A 169 1.26 -13.49 11.72
N ILE A 170 0.40 -12.69 11.10
CA ILE A 170 0.70 -11.28 10.86
C ILE A 170 0.57 -10.51 12.17
N THR A 171 1.63 -9.78 12.55
CA THR A 171 1.57 -8.86 13.68
C THR A 171 1.17 -7.49 13.18
N ILE A 172 -0.13 -7.25 13.11
CA ILE A 172 -0.64 -5.89 12.93
C ILE A 172 -0.54 -5.23 14.29
N LYS A 173 0.49 -4.40 14.49
CA LYS A 173 0.45 -3.47 15.60
C LYS A 173 -0.72 -2.54 15.32
N ASP A 174 -1.82 -2.70 16.06
CA ASP A 174 -2.74 -1.62 16.38
C ASP A 174 -1.98 -0.62 17.25
N LYS A 175 -0.83 -0.11 16.77
CA LYS A 175 -0.56 1.30 17.00
C LYS A 175 -1.85 1.91 16.49
N LYS A 176 -2.61 2.59 17.36
CA LYS A 176 -3.51 3.67 16.91
C LYS A 176 -2.78 4.21 15.71
N ILE A 177 -3.31 3.96 14.50
CA ILE A 177 -2.82 4.64 13.32
C ILE A 177 -3.13 6.05 13.77
N ARG A 178 -2.12 6.69 14.37
CA ARG A 178 -2.16 8.08 14.69
C ARG A 178 -2.31 8.55 13.26
N GLU A 179 -3.54 8.86 12.87
CA GLU A 179 -3.81 10.12 12.20
C GLU A 179 -2.77 11.02 12.81
N TYR A 180 -1.65 11.14 12.11
CA TYR A 180 -0.58 12.02 12.53
C TYR A 180 -1.31 13.34 12.43
N LYS A 181 -1.83 13.76 13.58
CA LYS A 181 -2.73 14.88 13.62
C LYS A 181 -1.93 16.01 13.02
N THR A 182 -2.58 16.68 12.07
CA THR A 182 -2.35 18.03 11.59
C THR A 182 -1.98 19.04 12.67
N GLN A 183 -1.87 18.67 13.95
CA GLN A 183 -1.42 19.47 15.08
C GLN A 183 -0.05 20.13 14.86
N TRP A 184 0.89 19.51 14.14
CA TRP A 184 2.11 20.21 13.71
C TRP A 184 1.83 21.28 12.65
N LEU A 185 0.93 21.02 11.69
CA LEU A 185 0.53 21.99 10.66
C LEU A 185 -0.29 23.15 11.25
N GLU A 186 -1.15 22.87 12.23
CA GLU A 186 -1.89 23.87 13.02
C GLU A 186 -0.91 24.73 13.84
N ASN A 187 0.10 24.11 14.47
CA ASN A 187 1.15 24.85 15.17
C ASN A 187 2.02 25.69 14.22
N LEU A 188 2.27 25.21 12.99
CA LEU A 188 3.04 25.93 11.98
C LEU A 188 2.24 27.12 11.41
N SER A 189 0.95 26.94 11.15
CA SER A 189 0.05 28.01 10.69
C SER A 189 -0.08 29.10 11.76
N ASN A 190 -0.28 28.72 13.02
CA ASN A 190 -0.37 29.67 14.14
C ASN A 190 0.96 30.41 14.39
N TYR A 191 2.11 29.77 14.12
CA TYR A 191 3.43 30.40 14.22
C TYR A 191 3.66 31.43 13.10
N LEU A 192 3.21 31.14 11.88
CA LEU A 192 3.34 32.04 10.73
C LEU A 192 2.35 33.22 10.80
N GLU A 193 1.15 33.01 11.34
CA GLU A 193 0.16 34.09 11.56
C GLU A 193 0.53 35.01 12.74
N GLY A 194 1.34 34.55 13.70
CA GLY A 194 1.84 35.36 14.80
C GLY A 194 3.09 36.21 14.49
N HIS A 195 3.62 36.10 13.26
CA HIS A 195 4.86 36.75 12.82
C HIS A 195 4.72 37.52 11.49
N LEU A 196 3.48 37.83 11.09
CA LEU A 196 3.11 38.84 10.10
C LEU A 196 2.42 40.02 10.80
#